data_AF-A0A8A7K7X8-F1
#
_entry.id   AF-A0A8A7K7X8-F1
#
_cell.length_a   1.000
_cell.length_b   1.000
_cell.length_c   1.000
_cell.angle_alpha   90.00
_cell.angle_beta   90.00
_cell.angle_gamma   90.00
#
_symmetry.space_group_name_H-M   'P 1'
#
loop_
_entity.id
_entity.type
_entity.pdbx_description
1 polymer ?
#
loop_
_entity_poly.entity_id
_entity_poly.type
_entity_poly.pdbx_seq_one_letter_code
_entity_poly.pdbx_strand_id
1 'polypeptide(L)'
;MKVKKEDDEKELFKLLNEMIKYSFGISLKAVSREKLKNIIDEKELLKVLLQVMDYMENMKGIQDREGLSLKDKIKEIYQKIR
;
A
#
# COMPACT_ATOMS: atom_id res chain seq x y z
N MET A 1 22.87 -1.66 15.68
CA MET A 1 22.30 -0.76 14.66
C MET A 1 20.78 -0.80 14.79
N LYS A 2 20.14 0.23 15.35
CA LYS A 2 18.67 0.30 15.37
C LYS A 2 18.25 0.86 14.01
N VAL A 3 17.83 -0.01 13.09
CA VAL A 3 17.15 0.42 11.86
C VAL A 3 15.94 1.23 12.31
N LYS A 4 15.84 2.48 11.85
CA LYS A 4 14.73 3.35 12.23
C LYS A 4 13.48 2.81 11.56
N LYS A 5 12.36 2.74 12.29
CA LYS A 5 11.06 2.29 11.79
C LYS A 5 10.65 2.98 10.48
N GLU A 6 11.04 4.24 10.31
CA GLU A 6 10.79 5.03 9.10
C GLU A 6 11.53 4.50 7.85
N ASP A 7 12.72 3.91 8.02
CA ASP A 7 13.47 3.32 6.91
C ASP A 7 12.81 2.02 6.44
N ASP A 8 12.26 1.22 7.37
CA ASP A 8 11.50 0.01 7.06
C ASP A 8 10.20 0.32 6.30
N GLU A 9 9.49 1.39 6.67
CA GLU A 9 8.23 1.78 6.02
C GLU A 9 8.45 2.30 4.59
N LYS A 10 9.54 3.03 4.35
CA LYS A 10 9.91 3.48 3.00
C LYS A 10 10.25 2.31 2.08
N GLU A 11 11.01 1.34 2.58
CA GLU A 11 11.35 0.14 1.81
C GLU A 11 10.11 -0.72 1.54
N LEU A 12 9.23 -0.88 2.52
CA LEU A 12 7.94 -1.55 2.35
C LEU A 12 7.07 -0.87 1.27
N PHE A 13 6.97 0.46 1.30
CA PHE A 13 6.20 1.19 0.29
C PHE A 13 6.84 1.09 -1.10
N LYS A 14 8.17 1.12 -1.18
CA LYS A 14 8.90 0.91 -2.44
C LYS A 14 8.59 -0.47 -3.02
N LEU A 15 8.62 -1.51 -2.20
CA LEU A 15 8.25 -2.86 -2.61
C LEU A 15 6.80 -2.92 -3.13
N LEU A 16 5.86 -2.33 -2.37
CA LEU A 16 4.46 -2.25 -2.80
C LEU A 16 4.31 -1.54 -4.15
N ASN A 17 4.99 -0.41 -4.33
CA ASN A 17 4.94 0.35 -5.57
C ASN A 17 5.43 -0.48 -6.77
N GLU A 18 6.52 -1.24 -6.61
CA GLU A 18 7.01 -2.13 -7.68
C GLU A 18 6.04 -3.27 -7.98
N MET A 19 5.42 -3.87 -6.96
CA MET A 19 4.40 -4.91 -7.16
C MET A 19 3.18 -4.40 -7.95
N ILE A 20 2.66 -3.22 -7.57
CA ILE A 20 1.54 -2.61 -8.28
C ILE A 20 1.92 -2.19 -9.70
N LYS A 21 3.13 -1.65 -9.89
CA LYS A 21 3.64 -1.31 -11.21
C LYS A 21 3.76 -2.53 -12.12
N TYR A 22 4.23 -3.65 -11.58
CA TYR A 22 4.30 -4.91 -12.31
C TYR A 22 2.91 -5.45 -12.69
N SER A 23 1.96 -5.39 -11.74
CA SER A 23 0.65 -6.05 -11.90
C SER A 23 -0.36 -5.23 -12.71
N PHE A 24 -0.29 -3.89 -12.61
CA PHE A 24 -1.29 -2.97 -13.17
C PHE A 24 -0.69 -1.89 -14.08
N GLY A 25 0.64 -1.86 -14.25
CA GLY A 25 1.30 -0.85 -15.09
C GLY A 25 1.27 0.57 -14.51
N ILE A 26 0.95 0.74 -13.23
CA ILE A 26 0.83 2.06 -12.58
C ILE A 26 1.80 2.24 -11.41
N SER A 27 2.27 3.46 -11.23
CA SER A 27 3.03 3.86 -10.03
C SER A 27 2.07 4.42 -8.99
N LEU A 28 2.04 3.81 -7.79
CA LEU A 28 1.21 4.30 -6.67
C LEU A 28 1.55 5.74 -6.28
N LYS A 29 2.80 6.16 -6.46
CA LYS A 29 3.25 7.53 -6.20
C LYS A 29 2.69 8.57 -7.18
N ALA A 30 2.25 8.15 -8.36
CA ALA A 30 1.88 9.05 -9.47
C ALA A 30 0.41 8.90 -9.91
N VAL A 31 -0.27 7.85 -9.46
CA VAL A 31 -1.66 7.58 -9.81
C VAL A 31 -2.60 8.31 -8.86
N SER A 32 -3.67 8.91 -9.40
CA SER A 32 -4.73 9.47 -8.56
C SER A 32 -5.59 8.35 -7.97
N ARG A 33 -6.19 8.60 -6.79
CA ARG A 33 -7.13 7.64 -6.17
C ARG A 33 -8.30 7.31 -7.10
N GLU A 34 -8.77 8.29 -7.88
CA GLU A 34 -9.84 8.08 -8.88
C GLU A 34 -9.39 7.15 -10.01
N LYS A 35 -8.18 7.35 -10.53
CA LYS A 35 -7.62 6.49 -11.58
C LYS A 35 -7.37 5.06 -11.07
N LEU A 36 -7.00 4.89 -9.81
CA LEU A 36 -6.91 3.58 -9.15
C LEU A 36 -8.25 2.84 -9.13
N LYS A 37 -9.35 3.52 -8.79
CA LYS A 37 -10.71 2.94 -8.77
C LYS A 37 -11.16 2.45 -10.15
N ASN A 38 -10.65 3.05 -11.23
CA ASN A 38 -10.97 2.66 -12.60
C ASN A 38 -10.09 1.53 -13.15
N ILE A 39 -8.96 1.23 -12.48
CA ILE A 39 -7.99 0.20 -12.92
C ILE A 39 -8.16 -1.09 -12.10
N ILE A 40 -8.50 -0.95 -10.82
CA ILE A 40 -8.62 -2.07 -9.88
C ILE A 40 -10.10 -2.33 -9.61
N ASP A 41 -10.64 -3.34 -10.29
CA ASP A 41 -12.04 -3.76 -10.13
C ASP A 41 -12.26 -4.59 -8.85
N GLU A 42 -11.22 -5.22 -8.33
CA GLU A 42 -11.28 -6.01 -7.09
C GLU A 42 -11.41 -5.07 -5.89
N LYS A 43 -12.62 -5.00 -5.35
CA LYS A 43 -13.03 -4.02 -4.33
C LYS A 43 -12.22 -4.15 -3.04
N GLU A 44 -11.86 -5.35 -2.63
CA GLU A 44 -11.10 -5.55 -1.40
C GLU A 44 -9.63 -5.12 -1.57
N LEU A 45 -9.00 -5.47 -2.69
CA LEU A 45 -7.66 -5.01 -3.05
C LEU A 45 -7.59 -3.49 -3.14
N LEU A 46 -8.55 -2.87 -3.82
CA LEU A 46 -8.67 -1.42 -3.92
C LEU A 46 -8.82 -0.78 -2.53
N LYS A 47 -9.65 -1.35 -1.65
CA LYS A 47 -9.82 -0.88 -0.27
C LYS A 47 -8.50 -0.92 0.49
N VAL A 48 -7.77 -2.03 0.47
CA VAL A 48 -6.49 -2.15 1.21
C VAL A 48 -5.43 -1.22 0.61
N LEU A 49 -5.37 -1.06 -0.72
CA LEU A 49 -4.46 -0.12 -1.37
C LEU A 49 -4.72 1.33 -0.98
N LEU A 50 -5.98 1.76 -0.95
CA LEU A 50 -6.35 3.10 -0.53
C LEU A 50 -5.99 3.35 0.94
N GLN A 51 -6.14 2.36 1.82
CA GLN A 51 -5.70 2.47 3.21
C GLN A 51 -4.18 2.64 3.34
N VAL A 52 -3.39 1.92 2.54
CA VAL A 52 -1.92 2.06 2.54
C VAL A 52 -1.49 3.42 1.98
N MET A 53 -2.15 3.92 0.93
CA MET A 53 -1.88 5.28 0.42
C MET A 53 -2.20 6.35 1.47
N ASP A 54 -3.34 6.22 2.14
CA ASP A 54 -3.76 7.17 3.18
C ASP A 54 -2.77 7.19 4.36
N TYR A 55 -2.23 6.02 4.73
CA TYR A 55 -1.17 5.93 5.72
C TYR A 55 0.08 6.70 5.32
N MET A 56 0.56 6.49 4.10
CA MET A 56 1.78 7.09 3.57
C MET A 56 1.67 8.61 3.44
N GLU A 57 0.50 9.10 3.05
CA GLU A 57 0.25 10.55 2.87
C GLU A 57 0.11 11.27 4.20
N ASN A 58 -0.57 10.67 5.17
CA ASN A 58 -0.87 11.34 6.44
C ASN A 58 0.16 11.07 7.54
N MET A 59 1.07 10.09 7.38
CA MET A 59 2.02 9.61 8.39
C MET A 59 1.39 9.35 9.78
N LYS A 60 0.06 9.28 9.87
CA LYS A 60 -0.65 8.95 11.10
C LYS A 60 -0.63 7.45 11.18
N GLY A 61 0.08 6.93 12.18
CA GLY A 61 0.31 5.51 12.46
C GLY A 61 -0.79 4.61 11.93
N ILE A 62 -0.45 3.51 11.25
CA ILE A 62 -1.36 2.36 11.07
C ILE A 62 -1.56 1.71 12.44
N GLN A 63 -2.18 2.44 13.33
CA GLN A 63 -3.16 1.89 14.22
C GLN A 63 -4.48 2.25 13.56
N ASP A 64 -4.70 1.60 12.43
CA ASP A 64 -6.05 1.20 12.08
C ASP A 64 -6.75 0.71 13.37
N ARG A 65 -8.04 1.00 13.52
CA ARG A 65 -8.87 0.47 14.62
C ARG A 65 -8.78 -1.07 14.73
N GLU A 66 -8.30 -1.75 13.68
CA GLU A 66 -8.04 -3.20 13.58
C GLU A 66 -6.62 -3.65 13.98
N GLY A 67 -5.67 -2.74 14.25
CA GLY A 67 -4.35 -3.07 14.82
C GLY A 67 -3.33 -3.72 13.89
N LEU A 68 -3.58 -3.82 12.58
CA LEU A 68 -2.67 -4.43 11.61
C LEU A 68 -1.50 -3.50 11.21
N SER A 69 -0.31 -4.05 11.03
CA SER A 69 0.87 -3.28 10.60
C SER A 69 0.88 -3.00 9.08
N LEU A 70 1.67 -2.03 8.63
CA LEU A 70 1.88 -1.77 7.18
C LEU A 70 2.34 -3.03 6.44
N LYS A 71 3.19 -3.81 7.08
CA LYS A 71 3.70 -5.07 6.53
C LYS A 71 2.57 -6.09 6.30
N ASP A 72 1.61 -6.17 7.22
CA ASP A 72 0.48 -7.10 7.10
C ASP A 72 -0.44 -6.68 5.95
N LYS A 73 -0.73 -5.38 5.80
CA LYS A 73 -1.53 -4.86 4.69
C LYS A 73 -0.87 -5.09 3.33
N ILE A 74 0.44 -4.90 3.23
CA ILE A 74 1.19 -5.20 2.00
C ILE A 74 1.16 -6.69 1.67
N LYS A 75 1.24 -7.55 2.69
CA LYS A 75 1.13 -9.01 2.49
C LYS A 75 -0.26 -9.41 2.01
N GLU A 76 -1.32 -8.78 2.54
CA GLU A 76 -2.69 -8.99 2.06
C GLU A 76 -2.84 -8.57 0.60
N ILE A 77 -2.30 -7.40 0.22
CA ILE A 77 -2.27 -6.94 -1.18
C ILE A 77 -1.58 -7.97 -2.07
N TYR A 78 -0.41 -8.47 -1.67
CA TYR A 78 0.31 -9.50 -2.43
C TYR A 78 -0.52 -10.77 -2.63
N GLN A 79 -1.25 -11.22 -1.60
CA GLN A 79 -2.12 -12.39 -1.70
C GLN A 79 -3.32 -12.18 -2.61
N LYS A 80 -3.82 -10.95 -2.76
CA LYS A 80 -4.97 -10.63 -3.62
C LYS A 80 -4.59 -10.41 -5.10
N ILE A 81 -3.33 -10.07 -5.35
CA ILE A 81 -2.79 -9.87 -6.70
C ILE A 81 -2.40 -11.20 -7.36
N ARG A 82 -2.02 -12.20 -6.54
CA ARG A 82 -1.62 -13.53 -6.97
C ARG A 82 -2.84 -14.45 -7.18
#